data_AF-A0A1G8S8I7-F1
#
_entry.id   AF-A0A1G8S8I7-F1
#
_cell.length_a   1.000
_cell.length_b   1.000
_cell.length_c   1.000
_cell.angle_alpha   90.00
_cell.angle_beta   90.00
_cell.angle_gamma   90.00
#
_symmetry.space_group_name_H-M   'P 1'
#
loop_
_entity.id
_entity.type
_entity.pdbx_description
1 polymer ?
#
loop_
_entity_poly.entity_id
_entity_poly.type
_entity_poly.pdbx_seq_one_letter_code
_entity_poly.pdbx_strand_id
1 'polypeptide(L)'
;MTDQWQHDSLNGLSALSVDTMPAVEVLLLDDIAAYLMGSGPLQPPYTVEHGSRIVSGLFGAIVNAASFTPAQVPAPTSEIKIAREQVVRGAHDFAGRGVDGIGHLTNRLIPAVLGELETYQASPEKQTCLIFYYALLAVASGPRNLLDDESAIGVMQIFEGWDQALGQGYRPPWRQSTPSGA
;
A
#
# COMPACT_ATOMS: atom_id res chain seq x y z
N MET A 1 4.84 16.94 21.40
CA MET A 1 3.57 16.18 21.31
C MET A 1 3.62 15.47 19.98
N THR A 2 3.66 14.15 19.99
CA THR A 2 3.54 13.34 18.77
C THR A 2 2.07 13.36 18.37
N ASP A 3 1.76 13.75 17.14
CA ASP A 3 0.36 13.81 16.69
C ASP A 3 -0.25 12.40 16.76
N GLN A 4 -1.54 12.29 17.09
CA GLN A 4 -2.24 11.01 17.26
C GLN A 4 -2.01 10.07 16.06
N TRP A 5 -2.05 10.61 14.84
CA TRP A 5 -1.83 9.85 13.61
C TRP A 5 -0.42 9.25 13.53
N GLN A 6 0.61 9.96 14.02
CA GLN A 6 2.00 9.47 14.03
C GLN A 6 2.14 8.33 15.04
N HIS A 7 1.50 8.46 16.20
CA HIS A 7 1.48 7.41 17.21
C HIS A 7 0.80 6.14 16.67
N ASP A 8 -0.38 6.28 16.07
CA ASP A 8 -1.12 5.15 15.49
C ASP A 8 -0.32 4.49 14.36
N SER A 9 0.31 5.28 13.50
CA SER A 9 1.18 4.78 12.42
C SER A 9 2.39 4.01 12.95
N LEU A 10 3.05 4.49 14.00
CA LEU A 10 4.17 3.78 14.64
C LEU A 10 3.71 2.47 15.27
N ASN A 11 2.58 2.49 15.97
CA ASN A 11 2.00 1.29 16.56
C ASN A 11 1.66 0.27 15.46
N GLY A 12 0.99 0.69 14.40
CA GLY A 12 0.64 -0.14 13.26
C GLY A 12 1.88 -0.76 12.59
N LEU A 13 2.91 0.05 12.30
CA LEU A 13 4.17 -0.45 11.76
C LEU A 13 4.82 -1.48 12.69
N SER A 14 4.88 -1.21 14.00
CA SER A 14 5.52 -2.08 14.98
C SER A 14 4.77 -3.40 15.23
N ALA A 15 3.45 -3.39 15.07
CA ALA A 15 2.58 -4.54 15.30
C ALA A 15 2.36 -5.37 14.04
N LEU A 16 2.84 -4.91 12.88
CA LEU A 16 2.62 -5.60 11.61
C LEU A 16 3.23 -7.01 11.64
N SER A 17 2.51 -7.97 11.08
CA SER A 17 2.94 -9.37 10.97
C SER A 17 2.65 -9.92 9.58
N VAL A 18 3.31 -11.04 9.24
CA VAL A 18 3.10 -11.72 7.94
C VAL A 18 1.64 -12.15 7.78
N ASP A 19 0.99 -12.59 8.86
CA ASP A 19 -0.42 -13.02 8.83
C ASP A 19 -1.38 -11.87 8.52
N THR A 20 -1.03 -10.64 8.90
CA THR A 20 -1.81 -9.44 8.61
C THR A 20 -1.51 -8.82 7.24
N MET A 21 -0.48 -9.28 6.52
CA MET A 21 -0.09 -8.70 5.22
C MET A 21 -1.19 -8.75 4.15
N PRO A 22 -1.94 -9.85 3.96
CA PRO A 22 -3.04 -9.86 3.00
C PRO A 22 -4.07 -8.75 3.24
N ALA A 23 -4.30 -8.36 4.50
CA ALA A 23 -5.18 -7.25 4.84
C ALA A 23 -4.58 -5.89 4.43
N VAL A 24 -3.29 -5.65 4.70
CA VAL A 24 -2.59 -4.44 4.23
C VAL A 24 -2.66 -4.32 2.72
N GLU A 25 -2.32 -5.40 2.00
CA GLU A 25 -2.27 -5.42 0.54
C GLU A 25 -3.62 -5.02 -0.06
N VAL A 26 -4.71 -5.69 0.37
CA VAL A 26 -6.01 -5.42 -0.22
C VAL A 26 -6.56 -4.06 0.17
N LEU A 27 -6.37 -3.61 1.42
CA LEU A 27 -6.80 -2.27 1.87
C LEU A 27 -6.04 -1.16 1.16
N LEU A 28 -4.75 -1.34 0.91
CA LEU A 28 -3.94 -0.38 0.18
C LEU A 28 -4.35 -0.33 -1.30
N LEU A 29 -4.48 -1.49 -1.94
CA LEU A 29 -4.94 -1.58 -3.32
C LEU A 29 -6.33 -0.95 -3.46
N ASP A 30 -7.20 -1.17 -2.47
CA ASP A 30 -8.52 -0.57 -2.35
C ASP A 30 -8.49 0.95 -2.48
N ASP A 31 -7.66 1.53 -1.61
CA ASP A 31 -7.62 2.95 -1.37
C ASP A 31 -6.99 3.67 -2.58
N ILE A 32 -5.94 3.08 -3.15
CA ILE A 32 -5.32 3.56 -4.39
C ILE A 32 -6.32 3.48 -5.55
N ALA A 33 -6.98 2.34 -5.74
CA ALA A 33 -7.93 2.14 -6.83
C ALA A 33 -9.13 3.10 -6.72
N ALA A 34 -9.67 3.28 -5.50
CA ALA A 34 -10.75 4.23 -5.25
C ALA A 34 -10.32 5.67 -5.56
N TYR A 35 -9.08 6.04 -5.20
CA TYR A 35 -8.56 7.37 -5.45
C TYR A 35 -8.30 7.66 -6.93
N LEU A 36 -7.69 6.72 -7.67
CA LEU A 36 -7.26 6.93 -9.05
C LEU A 36 -8.36 6.64 -10.09
N MET A 37 -9.28 5.74 -9.78
CA MET A 37 -10.29 5.26 -10.74
C MET A 37 -11.73 5.57 -10.29
N GLY A 38 -11.99 5.77 -8.99
CA GLY A 38 -13.35 5.86 -8.46
C GLY A 38 -14.11 7.14 -8.83
N SER A 39 -13.42 8.27 -9.00
CA SER A 39 -14.03 9.57 -9.32
C SER A 39 -13.74 10.05 -10.75
N GLY A 40 -13.16 9.19 -11.59
CA GLY A 40 -12.55 9.56 -12.87
C GLY A 40 -11.05 9.89 -12.75
N PRO A 41 -10.34 10.03 -13.88
CA PRO A 41 -8.89 10.19 -13.90
C PRO A 41 -8.46 11.54 -13.30
N LEU A 42 -7.49 11.50 -12.39
CA LEU A 42 -6.86 12.69 -11.82
C LEU A 42 -6.19 13.52 -12.92
N GLN A 43 -6.42 14.84 -12.89
CA GLN A 43 -5.86 15.76 -13.86
C GLN A 43 -4.60 16.44 -13.33
N PRO A 44 -3.58 16.69 -14.17
CA PRO A 44 -2.44 17.51 -13.79
C PRO A 44 -2.86 18.98 -13.54
N PRO A 45 -2.07 19.76 -12.78
CA PRO A 45 -0.77 19.39 -12.20
C PRO A 45 -0.92 18.50 -10.96
N TYR A 46 -0.08 17.47 -10.87
CA TYR A 46 0.03 16.66 -9.66
C TYR A 46 0.89 17.39 -8.63
N THR A 47 0.49 17.29 -7.38
CA THR A 47 1.03 18.08 -6.27
C THR A 47 1.33 17.19 -5.07
N VAL A 48 2.07 17.72 -4.09
CA VAL A 48 2.42 17.00 -2.85
C VAL A 48 1.17 16.43 -2.14
N GLU A 49 0.02 17.05 -2.26
CA GLU A 49 -1.26 16.55 -1.72
C GLU A 49 -1.64 15.19 -2.32
N HIS A 50 -1.38 14.96 -3.61
CA HIS A 50 -1.65 13.69 -4.29
C HIS A 50 -0.75 12.57 -3.74
N GLY A 51 0.55 12.84 -3.58
CA GLY A 51 1.47 11.91 -2.95
C GLY A 51 1.12 11.65 -1.48
N SER A 52 0.74 12.70 -0.75
CA SER A 52 0.35 12.61 0.66
C SER A 52 -0.92 11.79 0.86
N ARG A 53 -1.85 11.81 -0.12
CA ARG A 53 -3.05 10.97 -0.12
C ARG A 53 -2.70 9.48 -0.19
N ILE A 54 -1.74 9.10 -1.03
CA ILE A 54 -1.26 7.71 -1.13
C ILE A 54 -0.53 7.29 0.15
N VAL A 55 0.34 8.15 0.69
CA VAL A 55 1.01 7.90 1.97
C VAL A 55 0.00 7.67 3.10
N SER A 56 -1.05 8.48 3.14
CA SER A 56 -2.15 8.32 4.11
C SER A 56 -2.88 6.99 3.91
N GLY A 57 -3.08 6.56 2.66
CA GLY A 57 -3.63 5.26 2.30
C GLY A 57 -2.79 4.09 2.81
N LEU A 58 -1.47 4.16 2.63
CA LEU A 58 -0.52 3.17 3.13
C LEU A 58 -0.57 3.03 4.65
N PHE A 59 -0.46 4.14 5.38
CA PHE A 59 -0.55 4.09 6.85
C PHE A 59 -1.93 3.67 7.33
N GLY A 60 -2.99 4.11 6.65
CA GLY A 60 -4.35 3.67 6.91
C GLY A 60 -4.50 2.15 6.75
N ALA A 61 -3.97 1.57 5.67
CA ALA A 61 -3.99 0.12 5.45
C ALA A 61 -3.23 -0.63 6.56
N ILE A 62 -2.04 -0.14 6.95
CA ILE A 62 -1.23 -0.73 8.01
C ILE A 62 -1.96 -0.70 9.36
N VAL A 63 -2.53 0.44 9.74
CA VAL A 63 -3.24 0.62 11.02
C VAL A 63 -4.50 -0.25 11.09
N ASN A 64 -5.23 -0.37 9.98
CA ASN A 64 -6.51 -1.09 9.97
C ASN A 64 -6.37 -2.59 9.67
N ALA A 65 -5.19 -3.08 9.28
CA ALA A 65 -4.99 -4.48 8.89
C ALA A 65 -5.32 -5.48 9.99
N ALA A 66 -5.07 -5.16 11.26
CA ALA A 66 -5.38 -6.05 12.39
C ALA A 66 -6.89 -6.25 12.61
N SER A 67 -7.71 -5.32 12.11
CA SER A 67 -9.16 -5.28 12.27
C SER A 67 -9.91 -5.87 11.07
N PHE A 68 -9.18 -6.28 10.03
CA PHE A 68 -9.76 -6.70 8.75
C PHE A 68 -9.22 -8.06 8.33
N THR A 69 -10.13 -8.97 7.93
CA THR A 69 -9.76 -10.27 7.39
C THR A 69 -10.32 -10.39 5.97
N PRO A 70 -9.46 -10.45 4.94
CA PRO A 70 -9.92 -10.65 3.57
C PRO A 70 -10.64 -11.99 3.42
N ALA A 71 -11.77 -12.00 2.71
CA ALA A 71 -12.51 -13.24 2.42
C ALA A 71 -11.77 -14.17 1.44
N GLN A 72 -10.86 -13.61 0.66
CA GLN A 72 -9.98 -14.31 -0.28
C GLN A 72 -8.60 -13.68 -0.18
N VAL A 73 -7.55 -14.47 -0.40
CA VAL A 73 -6.16 -14.00 -0.43
C VAL A 73 -5.44 -14.62 -1.63
N PRO A 74 -4.46 -13.92 -2.23
CA PRO A 74 -3.61 -14.50 -3.27
C PRO A 74 -2.98 -15.82 -2.81
N ALA A 75 -2.94 -16.79 -3.72
CA ALA A 75 -2.30 -18.08 -3.46
C ALA A 75 -0.81 -17.83 -3.14
N PRO A 76 -0.29 -18.38 -2.02
CA PRO A 76 1.06 -18.05 -1.59
C PRO A 76 2.11 -18.76 -2.46
N THR A 77 2.94 -17.98 -3.17
CA THR A 77 4.19 -18.45 -3.79
C THR A 77 5.37 -18.26 -2.82
N SER A 78 6.55 -18.76 -3.16
CA SER A 78 7.76 -18.52 -2.37
C SER A 78 8.11 -17.03 -2.34
N GLU A 79 8.01 -16.36 -3.49
CA GLU A 79 8.33 -14.95 -3.68
C GLU A 79 7.33 -14.06 -2.92
N ILE A 80 6.03 -14.38 -2.94
CA ILE A 80 5.03 -13.66 -2.14
C ILE A 80 5.34 -13.76 -0.64
N LYS A 81 5.75 -14.93 -0.15
CA LYS A 81 6.11 -15.11 1.27
C LYS A 81 7.32 -14.27 1.65
N ILE A 82 8.38 -14.32 0.85
CA ILE A 82 9.61 -13.54 1.05
C ILE A 82 9.29 -12.04 1.04
N ALA A 83 8.51 -11.56 0.06
CA ALA A 83 8.11 -10.17 -0.01
C ALA A 83 7.33 -9.72 1.24
N ARG A 84 6.38 -10.53 1.73
CA ARG A 84 5.63 -10.23 2.96
C ARG A 84 6.53 -10.16 4.19
N GLU A 85 7.46 -11.10 4.34
CA GLU A 85 8.45 -11.10 5.42
C GLU A 85 9.32 -9.84 5.39
N GLN A 86 9.75 -9.42 4.19
CA GLN A 86 10.59 -8.24 4.01
C GLN A 86 9.81 -6.94 4.25
N VAL A 87 8.54 -6.85 3.82
CA VAL A 87 7.66 -5.72 4.16
C VAL A 87 7.50 -5.60 5.67
N VAL A 88 7.24 -6.71 6.38
CA VAL A 88 7.10 -6.71 7.85
C VAL A 88 8.40 -6.25 8.53
N ARG A 89 9.54 -6.81 8.11
CA ARG A 89 10.86 -6.40 8.63
C ARG A 89 11.13 -4.92 8.38
N GLY A 90 10.88 -4.44 7.17
CA GLY A 90 11.07 -3.05 6.80
C GLY A 90 10.16 -2.11 7.61
N ALA A 91 8.90 -2.51 7.84
CA ALA A 91 7.97 -1.78 8.70
C ALA A 91 8.49 -1.67 10.15
N HIS A 92 9.00 -2.77 10.72
CA HIS A 92 9.63 -2.76 12.05
C HIS A 92 10.86 -1.87 12.10
N ASP A 93 11.70 -1.89 11.06
CA ASP A 93 12.89 -1.03 10.97
C ASP A 93 12.52 0.46 10.88
N PHE A 94 11.43 0.80 10.20
CA PHE A 94 10.88 2.17 10.20
C PHE A 94 10.32 2.54 11.58
N ALA A 95 9.55 1.66 12.22
CA ALA A 95 9.00 1.88 13.55
C ALA A 95 10.11 2.11 14.60
N GLY A 96 11.21 1.36 14.51
CA GLY A 96 12.38 1.50 15.39
C GLY A 96 13.07 2.87 15.30
N ARG A 97 12.78 3.66 14.27
CA ARG A 97 13.26 5.05 14.13
C ARG A 97 12.27 6.10 14.61
N GLY A 98 11.09 5.70 15.10
CA GLY A 98 10.06 6.63 15.54
C GLY A 98 9.58 7.56 14.42
N VAL A 99 9.27 8.81 14.78
CA VAL A 99 8.70 9.80 13.84
C VAL A 99 9.62 10.06 12.63
N ASP A 100 10.94 9.98 12.80
CA ASP A 100 11.89 10.12 11.69
C ASP A 100 11.73 8.98 10.67
N GLY A 101 11.38 7.78 11.11
CA GLY A 101 11.05 6.65 10.25
C GLY A 101 9.84 6.94 9.35
N ILE A 102 8.77 7.48 9.94
CA ILE A 102 7.58 7.93 9.19
C ILE A 102 7.97 9.01 8.17
N GLY A 103 8.71 10.03 8.60
CA GLY A 103 9.16 11.12 7.72
C GLY A 103 10.01 10.60 6.55
N HIS A 104 10.91 9.66 6.80
CA HIS A 104 11.73 9.02 5.77
C HIS A 104 10.89 8.26 4.74
N LEU A 105 9.92 7.47 5.19
CA LEU A 105 9.05 6.71 4.29
C LEU A 105 8.18 7.66 3.44
N THR A 106 7.59 8.68 4.06
CA THR A 106 6.80 9.72 3.36
C THR A 106 7.62 10.45 2.30
N ASN A 107 8.83 10.90 2.66
CA ASN A 107 9.72 11.63 1.73
C ASN A 107 10.22 10.75 0.58
N ARG A 108 10.23 9.42 0.76
CA ARG A 108 10.54 8.47 -0.31
C ARG A 108 9.35 8.25 -1.24
N LEU A 109 8.15 8.08 -0.67
CA LEU A 109 6.98 7.67 -1.44
C LEU A 109 6.36 8.81 -2.24
N ILE A 110 6.32 10.04 -1.70
CA ILE A 110 5.69 11.18 -2.39
C ILE A 110 6.29 11.42 -3.78
N PRO A 111 7.63 11.57 -3.94
CA PRO A 111 8.21 11.80 -5.26
C PRO A 111 8.00 10.63 -6.23
N ALA A 112 8.05 9.38 -5.74
CA ALA A 112 7.79 8.19 -6.55
C ALA A 112 6.36 8.20 -7.10
N VAL A 113 5.37 8.46 -6.24
CA VAL A 113 3.96 8.56 -6.64
C VAL A 113 3.76 9.64 -7.70
N LEU A 114 4.35 10.84 -7.51
CA LEU A 114 4.22 11.92 -8.48
C LEU A 114 4.82 11.54 -9.83
N GLY A 115 6.00 10.89 -9.84
CA GLY A 115 6.61 10.39 -11.07
C GLY A 115 5.71 9.40 -11.82
N GLU A 116 5.06 8.48 -11.11
CA GLU A 116 4.12 7.53 -11.72
C GLU A 116 2.84 8.21 -12.24
N LEU A 117 2.30 9.17 -11.48
CA LEU A 117 1.15 9.95 -11.91
C LEU A 117 1.46 10.73 -13.20
N GLU A 118 2.60 11.41 -13.25
CA GLU A 118 3.07 12.19 -14.41
C GLU A 118 3.37 11.31 -15.63
N THR A 119 3.97 10.15 -15.42
CA THR A 119 4.41 9.27 -16.52
C THR A 119 3.22 8.52 -17.15
N TYR A 120 2.26 8.09 -16.34
CA TYR A 120 1.18 7.20 -16.76
C TYR A 120 -0.21 7.86 -16.74
N GLN A 121 -0.29 9.17 -17.00
CA GLN A 121 -1.53 9.97 -17.01
C GLN A 121 -2.69 9.35 -17.80
N ALA A 122 -2.38 8.67 -18.90
CA ALA A 122 -3.38 8.05 -19.78
C ALA A 122 -3.83 6.64 -19.33
N SER A 123 -3.30 6.12 -18.22
CA SER A 123 -3.57 4.75 -17.77
C SER A 123 -3.66 4.66 -16.23
N PRO A 124 -4.85 4.95 -15.66
CA PRO A 124 -5.11 4.82 -14.23
C PRO A 124 -4.83 3.41 -13.66
N GLU A 125 -5.00 2.38 -14.49
CA GLU A 125 -4.69 0.99 -14.14
C GLU A 125 -3.19 0.79 -13.91
N LYS A 126 -2.34 1.33 -14.82
CA LYS A 126 -0.89 1.29 -14.66
C LYS A 126 -0.43 2.14 -13.47
N GLN A 127 -1.03 3.32 -13.28
CA GLN A 127 -0.76 4.13 -12.09
C GLN A 127 -1.09 3.34 -10.81
N THR A 128 -2.23 2.66 -10.77
CA THR A 128 -2.65 1.84 -9.62
C THR A 128 -1.64 0.73 -9.33
N CYS A 129 -1.26 -0.03 -10.36
CA CYS A 129 -0.27 -1.11 -10.26
C CYS A 129 1.08 -0.61 -9.73
N LEU A 130 1.64 0.43 -10.37
CA LEU A 130 2.98 0.93 -10.05
C LEU A 130 3.01 1.64 -8.70
N ILE A 131 1.98 2.42 -8.36
CA ILE A 131 1.90 3.07 -7.03
C ILE A 131 1.77 2.02 -5.92
N PHE A 132 0.96 0.99 -6.10
CA PHE A 132 0.87 -0.13 -5.16
C PHE A 132 2.22 -0.84 -4.99
N TYR A 133 2.86 -1.17 -6.11
CA TYR A 133 4.17 -1.82 -6.15
C TYR A 133 5.23 -1.00 -5.42
N TYR A 134 5.38 0.29 -5.75
CA TYR A 134 6.38 1.15 -5.10
C TYR A 134 6.07 1.43 -3.64
N ALA A 135 4.80 1.51 -3.24
CA ALA A 135 4.43 1.66 -1.84
C ALA A 135 4.91 0.48 -0.99
N LEU A 136 4.66 -0.76 -1.43
CA LEU A 136 5.13 -1.95 -0.71
C LEU A 136 6.65 -2.10 -0.75
N LEU A 137 7.30 -1.82 -1.89
CA LEU A 137 8.77 -1.85 -1.96
C LEU A 137 9.45 -0.78 -1.11
N ALA A 138 8.85 0.41 -1.00
CA ALA A 138 9.36 1.47 -0.16
C ALA A 138 9.40 1.05 1.32
N VAL A 139 8.41 0.25 1.75
CA VAL A 139 8.39 -0.36 3.08
C VAL A 139 9.41 -1.49 3.16
N ALA A 140 9.38 -2.45 2.22
CA ALA A 140 10.24 -3.62 2.21
C ALA A 140 11.73 -3.28 2.23
N SER A 141 12.15 -2.23 1.52
CA SER A 141 13.55 -1.83 1.48
C SER A 141 14.08 -1.22 2.79
N GLY A 142 13.16 -0.93 3.72
CA GLY A 142 13.46 -0.32 5.01
C GLY A 142 14.12 1.06 4.91
N PRO A 143 14.51 1.66 6.04
CA PRO A 143 15.14 2.99 6.06
C PRO A 143 16.49 3.04 5.31
N ARG A 144 17.17 1.90 5.16
CA ARG A 144 18.47 1.79 4.48
C ARG A 144 18.37 1.60 2.98
N ASN A 145 17.16 1.43 2.45
CA ASN A 145 16.90 1.20 1.03
C ASN A 145 17.62 -0.03 0.46
N LEU A 146 17.55 -1.14 1.18
CA LEU A 146 18.12 -2.42 0.76
C LEU A 146 17.00 -3.26 0.16
N LEU A 147 16.96 -3.36 -1.16
CA LEU A 147 16.02 -4.20 -1.89
C LEU A 147 16.75 -5.44 -2.41
N ASP A 148 16.14 -6.62 -2.27
CA ASP A 148 16.54 -7.81 -3.02
C ASP A 148 15.57 -8.04 -4.20
N ASP A 149 16.07 -8.67 -5.26
CA ASP A 149 15.30 -8.91 -6.49
C ASP A 149 14.09 -9.82 -6.23
N GLU A 150 14.20 -10.73 -5.26
CA GLU A 150 13.12 -11.65 -4.88
C GLU A 150 11.91 -10.92 -4.27
N SER A 151 12.15 -9.89 -3.46
CA SER A 151 11.10 -9.03 -2.90
C SER A 151 10.40 -8.22 -3.99
N ALA A 152 11.16 -7.71 -4.97
CA ALA A 152 10.59 -7.01 -6.12
C ALA A 152 9.64 -7.92 -6.90
N ILE A 153 10.09 -9.13 -7.24
CA ILE A 153 9.27 -10.13 -7.93
C ILE A 153 8.03 -10.47 -7.09
N GLY A 154 8.20 -10.73 -5.79
CA GLY A 154 7.11 -11.09 -4.90
C GLY A 154 6.04 -10.00 -4.77
N VAL A 155 6.43 -8.72 -4.68
CA VAL A 155 5.47 -7.61 -4.63
C VAL A 155 4.66 -7.49 -5.93
N MET A 156 5.28 -7.72 -7.08
CA MET A 156 4.53 -7.75 -8.34
C MET A 156 3.55 -8.93 -8.39
N GLN A 157 3.97 -10.13 -7.97
CA GLN A 157 3.09 -11.29 -7.88
C GLN A 157 1.92 -11.08 -6.89
N ILE A 158 2.12 -10.32 -5.81
CA ILE A 158 1.04 -9.91 -4.91
C ILE A 158 -0.02 -9.11 -5.69
N PHE A 159 0.40 -8.10 -6.47
CA PHE A 159 -0.52 -7.30 -7.27
C PHE A 159 -1.28 -8.17 -8.27
N GLU A 160 -0.57 -9.00 -9.05
CA GLU A 160 -1.18 -9.91 -10.03
C GLU A 160 -2.18 -10.87 -9.38
N GLY A 161 -1.86 -11.40 -8.20
CA GLY A 161 -2.76 -12.29 -7.46
C GLY A 161 -4.04 -11.59 -7.00
N TRP A 162 -3.93 -10.33 -6.56
CA TRP A 162 -5.12 -9.53 -6.22
C TRP A 162 -5.93 -9.14 -7.46
N ASP A 163 -5.27 -8.73 -8.55
CA ASP A 163 -5.94 -8.42 -9.83
C ASP A 163 -6.72 -9.63 -10.37
N GLN A 164 -6.14 -10.82 -10.30
CA GLN A 164 -6.82 -12.06 -10.66
C GLN A 164 -8.03 -12.33 -9.75
N ALA A 165 -7.91 -12.14 -8.44
CA ALA A 165 -9.02 -12.31 -7.50
C ALA A 165 -10.17 -11.33 -7.82
N LEU A 166 -9.85 -10.07 -8.13
CA LEU A 166 -10.83 -9.07 -8.57
C LEU A 166 -11.52 -9.49 -9.87
N GLY A 167 -10.76 -9.98 -10.85
CA GLY A 167 -11.29 -10.51 -12.11
C GLY A 167 -12.22 -11.73 -11.92
N GLN A 168 -12.03 -12.50 -10.85
CA GLN A 168 -12.88 -13.63 -10.47
C GLN A 168 -14.10 -13.22 -9.63
N GLY A 169 -14.32 -11.93 -9.42
CA GLY A 169 -15.50 -11.39 -8.74
C GLY A 169 -15.30 -11.12 -7.24
N TYR A 170 -14.07 -11.21 -6.72
CA TYR A 170 -13.78 -10.65 -5.40
C TYR A 170 -14.11 -9.14 -5.41
N ARG A 171 -14.88 -8.71 -4.40
CA ARG A 171 -15.27 -7.30 -4.24
C ARG A 171 -14.60 -6.73 -3.01
N PRO A 172 -13.66 -5.79 -3.20
CA PRO A 172 -13.02 -5.13 -2.08
C PRO A 172 -13.98 -4.23 -1.28
N PRO A 173 -13.62 -3.83 -0.05
CA PRO A 173 -14.50 -3.13 0.89
C PRO A 173 -15.27 -1.91 0.33
N TRP A 174 -14.63 -0.96 -0.38
CA TRP A 174 -15.36 0.17 -1.02
C TRP A 174 -16.40 -0.25 -2.06
N ARG A 175 -16.25 -1.40 -2.72
CA ARG A 175 -17.24 -1.94 -3.68
C ARG A 175 -18.38 -2.69 -3.00
N GLN A 176 -18.28 -2.93 -1.69
CA GLN A 176 -19.36 -3.53 -0.89
C GLN A 176 -20.36 -2.49 -0.39
N SER A 177 -20.05 -1.19 -0.51
CA SER A 177 -20.99 -0.10 -0.32
C SER A 177 -22.02 -0.05 -1.44
N THR A 178 -23.02 -0.93 -1.37
CA THR A 178 -24.34 -0.57 -1.87
C THR A 178 -24.92 0.34 -0.79
N PRO A 179 -25.42 1.56 -1.10
CA PRO A 179 -26.22 2.31 -0.14
C PRO A 179 -27.37 1.40 0.29
N SER A 180 -27.31 0.94 1.53
CA SER A 180 -28.40 0.21 2.15
C SER A 180 -29.40 1.24 2.63
N GLY A 181 -30.36 1.57 1.77
CA GLY A 181 -31.66 2.08 2.18
C GLY A 181 -31.87 3.60 2.16
N ALA A 182 -33.05 3.92 1.61
CA ALA A 182 -33.87 5.15 1.70
C ALA A 182 -33.49 6.31 0.78
#